data_AF-A0A7V9F4Z4-F1
#
_entry.id   AF-A0A7V9F4Z4-F1
#
_cell.length_a   1.000
_cell.length_b   1.000
_cell.length_c   1.000
_cell.angle_alpha   90.00
_cell.angle_beta   90.00
_cell.angle_gamma   90.00
#
_symmetry.space_group_name_H-M   'P 1'
#
loop_
_entity.id
_entity.type
_entity.pdbx_description
1 polymer ?
#
loop_
_entity_poly.entity_id
_entity_poly.type
_entity_poly.pdbx_seq_one_letter_code
_entity_poly.pdbx_strand_id
1 'polypeptide(L)'
;MSFTQNTPVRLAAVLAAVAYGGLFGVAPATANALRDSDGDRMPNVWETNHGLNPHRANANGNPDHDGLRNLGEYRNSALPHSEDSDRDGHDDGDEVHDGLASTDADDADTDDDGDLDGDEDANHDGVDNEDEDDANENCVSDDDDRDGDNVNNEDENENGTSATDADSDDDGSEDGNEDSDNDGEADEDEDDSLNDDCDGDVDDDGEADEDDGDVLGTIVSYDDATSILTIESLAVGTLTFEVTEDTEIEIEDADEDGTTADLVTGTMVAEVEVDDETGTLEEIEIYAL
;
A
#
# COMPACT_ATOMS: atom_id res chain seq x y z
N MET A 1 -42.01 -40.28 -35.83
CA MET A 1 -43.25 -39.52 -36.05
C MET A 1 -43.87 -39.21 -34.69
N SER A 2 -43.98 -37.92 -34.41
CA SER A 2 -44.74 -37.21 -33.36
C SER A 2 -44.40 -37.37 -31.88
N PHE A 3 -43.88 -36.26 -31.36
CA PHE A 3 -43.94 -35.70 -30.02
C PHE A 3 -45.25 -35.93 -29.25
N THR A 4 -45.14 -35.95 -27.92
CA THR A 4 -46.16 -35.36 -27.03
C THR A 4 -45.44 -34.80 -25.79
N GLN A 5 -45.29 -33.47 -25.74
CA GLN A 5 -44.89 -32.76 -24.53
C GLN A 5 -46.11 -32.46 -23.67
N ASN A 6 -45.97 -32.66 -22.36
CA ASN A 6 -46.94 -32.28 -21.33
C ASN A 6 -46.73 -30.81 -20.93
N THR A 7 -47.72 -29.97 -21.21
CA THR A 7 -48.06 -28.71 -20.51
C THR A 7 -48.50 -28.97 -19.05
N PRO A 8 -48.43 -28.01 -18.08
CA PRO A 8 -49.34 -26.83 -18.02
C PRO A 8 -48.77 -25.53 -17.40
N VAL A 9 -49.02 -24.33 -17.98
CA VAL A 9 -50.15 -23.38 -17.76
C VAL A 9 -50.12 -22.56 -16.46
N ARG A 10 -49.70 -21.29 -16.63
CA ARG A 10 -50.26 -19.98 -16.17
C ARG A 10 -50.73 -19.79 -14.72
N LEU A 11 -50.37 -18.65 -14.13
CA LEU A 11 -51.34 -17.76 -13.49
C LEU A 11 -50.84 -16.30 -13.41
N ALA A 12 -51.61 -15.39 -13.99
CA ALA A 12 -51.59 -13.96 -13.69
C ALA A 12 -52.75 -13.64 -12.73
N ALA A 13 -52.52 -12.82 -11.71
CA ALA A 13 -53.56 -12.17 -10.89
C ALA A 13 -52.94 -10.94 -10.20
N VAL A 14 -53.23 -9.71 -10.62
CA VAL A 14 -54.36 -8.82 -10.25
C VAL A 14 -54.16 -8.10 -8.91
N LEU A 15 -54.06 -6.77 -9.01
CA LEU A 15 -54.10 -5.76 -7.95
C LEU A 15 -55.43 -5.71 -7.19
N ALA A 16 -55.33 -5.37 -5.89
CA ALA A 16 -56.17 -4.45 -5.10
C ALA A 16 -56.75 -5.03 -3.79
N ALA A 17 -56.34 -4.45 -2.65
CA ALA A 17 -57.21 -4.24 -1.49
C ALA A 17 -56.68 -3.07 -0.63
N VAL A 18 -57.58 -2.16 -0.26
CA VAL A 18 -57.36 -0.96 0.57
C VAL A 18 -57.82 -1.21 2.01
N ALA A 19 -56.96 -0.81 2.97
CA ALA A 19 -57.14 -0.35 4.36
C ALA A 19 -58.19 -0.95 5.32
N TYR A 20 -57.76 -1.35 6.53
CA TYR A 20 -58.05 -0.63 7.81
C TYR A 20 -57.28 -1.21 9.03
N GLY A 21 -56.52 -0.35 9.71
CA GLY A 21 -56.42 -0.22 11.18
C GLY A 21 -55.81 -1.34 12.05
N GLY A 22 -54.65 -1.04 12.67
CA GLY A 22 -54.18 -1.71 13.89
C GLY A 22 -52.72 -1.40 14.24
N LEU A 23 -52.50 -0.69 15.36
CA LEU A 23 -51.19 -0.37 15.94
C LEU A 23 -50.35 -1.64 16.20
N PHE A 24 -49.10 -1.66 15.71
CA PHE A 24 -47.87 -1.96 16.47
C PHE A 24 -46.68 -1.44 15.64
N GLY A 25 -45.80 -0.68 16.27
CA GLY A 25 -44.69 -0.02 15.61
C GLY A 25 -43.62 -0.99 15.15
N VAL A 26 -43.18 -0.79 13.91
CA VAL A 26 -41.77 -0.73 13.53
C VAL A 26 -41.69 0.43 12.53
N ALA A 27 -41.01 1.53 12.88
CA ALA A 27 -40.51 2.41 11.85
C ALA A 27 -39.59 1.54 10.99
N PRO A 28 -39.67 1.60 9.64
CA PRO A 28 -38.80 0.76 8.86
C PRO A 28 -37.38 1.31 9.06
N ALA A 29 -36.49 0.51 9.64
CA ALA A 29 -35.07 0.80 9.66
C ALA A 29 -34.51 1.03 8.23
N THR A 30 -35.27 0.67 7.20
CA THR A 30 -34.94 0.87 5.78
C THR A 30 -35.08 2.31 5.29
N ALA A 31 -35.76 3.23 6.02
CA ALA A 31 -35.83 4.64 5.61
C ALA A 31 -34.57 5.43 6.00
N ASN A 32 -33.78 4.91 6.93
CA ASN A 32 -32.53 5.53 7.38
C ASN A 32 -31.32 5.04 6.58
N ALA A 33 -31.37 3.80 6.06
CA ALA A 33 -30.30 3.20 5.26
C ALA A 33 -30.08 3.85 3.88
N LEU A 34 -31.14 4.44 3.31
CA LEU A 34 -31.10 5.15 2.02
C LEU A 34 -31.21 6.66 2.18
N ARG A 35 -31.11 7.16 3.42
CA ARG A 35 -31.15 8.60 3.66
C ARG A 35 -29.81 9.17 3.21
N ASP A 36 -29.85 10.23 2.43
CA ASP A 36 -28.71 11.06 1.99
C ASP A 36 -29.06 12.48 2.49
N SER A 37 -28.23 13.06 3.37
CA SER A 37 -28.60 14.28 4.11
C SER A 37 -28.06 15.55 3.50
N ASP A 38 -26.89 15.48 2.90
CA ASP A 38 -26.20 16.57 2.22
C ASP A 38 -26.44 16.56 0.70
N GLY A 39 -27.01 15.48 0.17
CA GLY A 39 -27.54 15.40 -1.18
C GLY A 39 -26.48 15.11 -2.23
N ASP A 40 -25.40 14.44 -1.85
CA ASP A 40 -24.26 14.15 -2.73
C ASP A 40 -24.34 12.77 -3.42
N ARG A 41 -25.46 12.06 -3.17
CA ARG A 41 -25.83 10.75 -3.72
C ARG A 41 -25.18 9.56 -3.04
N MET A 42 -24.50 9.75 -1.91
CA MET A 42 -24.04 8.67 -1.05
C MET A 42 -25.02 8.51 0.13
N PRO A 43 -25.41 7.28 0.51
CA PRO A 43 -26.26 7.09 1.68
C PRO A 43 -25.51 7.35 2.99
N ASN A 44 -26.17 8.03 3.92
CA ASN A 44 -25.66 8.32 5.26
C ASN A 44 -25.05 7.12 5.99
N VAL A 45 -25.62 5.92 5.78
CA VAL A 45 -25.12 4.70 6.43
C VAL A 45 -23.80 4.26 5.82
N TRP A 46 -23.66 4.32 4.50
CA TRP A 46 -22.42 4.01 3.82
C TRP A 46 -21.34 5.03 4.22
N GLU A 47 -21.66 6.33 4.17
CA GLU A 47 -20.71 7.37 4.60
C GLU A 47 -20.27 7.19 6.06
N THR A 48 -21.19 6.83 6.96
CA THR A 48 -20.82 6.60 8.38
C THR A 48 -19.95 5.36 8.55
N ASN A 49 -20.15 4.33 7.73
CA ASN A 49 -19.40 3.08 7.84
C ASN A 49 -17.97 3.22 7.33
N HIS A 50 -17.74 4.08 6.34
CA HIS A 50 -16.43 4.30 5.70
C HIS A 50 -15.78 5.62 6.16
N GLY A 51 -16.01 6.07 7.41
CA GLY A 51 -15.31 7.23 7.97
C GLY A 51 -15.69 8.61 7.42
N LEU A 52 -16.49 8.68 6.36
CA LEU A 52 -16.97 9.90 5.73
C LEU A 52 -18.01 10.68 6.56
N ASN A 53 -18.28 11.93 6.17
CA ASN A 53 -19.19 12.82 6.92
C ASN A 53 -20.58 12.90 6.27
N PRO A 54 -21.63 12.29 6.86
CA PRO A 54 -22.97 12.21 6.26
C PRO A 54 -23.78 13.49 6.18
N HIS A 55 -23.14 14.64 6.47
CA HIS A 55 -23.72 15.97 6.52
C HIS A 55 -22.86 17.00 5.76
N ARG A 56 -21.81 16.55 5.06
CA ARG A 56 -20.94 17.34 4.20
C ARG A 56 -20.79 16.60 2.89
N ALA A 57 -21.34 17.17 1.81
CA ALA A 57 -21.19 16.67 0.45
C ALA A 57 -19.71 16.48 0.07
N ASN A 58 -19.23 15.24 0.21
CA ASN A 58 -17.85 14.82 0.01
C ASN A 58 -17.71 13.79 -1.11
N ALA A 59 -18.77 13.49 -1.85
CA ALA A 59 -18.79 12.68 -3.07
C ALA A 59 -17.74 13.02 -4.16
N ASN A 60 -17.02 14.14 -4.08
CA ASN A 60 -15.92 14.46 -5.00
C ASN A 60 -14.55 14.53 -4.32
N GLY A 61 -14.46 14.11 -3.06
CA GLY A 61 -13.17 13.87 -2.42
C GLY A 61 -12.64 12.52 -2.86
N ASN A 62 -11.33 12.42 -2.86
CA ASN A 62 -10.50 11.23 -2.97
C ASN A 62 -9.61 11.32 -1.72
N PRO A 63 -9.93 10.61 -0.63
CA PRO A 63 -9.16 10.66 0.62
C PRO A 63 -7.98 9.69 0.71
N ASP A 64 -7.98 8.65 -0.13
CA ASP A 64 -6.94 7.67 -0.45
C ASP A 64 -5.89 8.43 -1.26
N HIS A 65 -5.82 8.29 -2.58
CA HIS A 65 -5.43 9.28 -3.57
C HIS A 65 -5.41 8.66 -4.98
N ASP A 66 -5.63 7.35 -5.10
CA ASP A 66 -6.11 6.42 -6.17
C ASP A 66 -6.82 6.92 -7.45
N GLY A 67 -6.95 8.22 -7.74
CA GLY A 67 -7.73 8.70 -8.89
C GLY A 67 -9.26 8.46 -8.89
N LEU A 68 -9.80 7.54 -8.08
CA LEU A 68 -11.23 7.35 -7.84
C LEU A 68 -11.71 8.41 -6.84
N ARG A 69 -12.96 8.35 -6.46
CA ARG A 69 -13.57 9.42 -5.65
C ARG A 69 -14.63 8.72 -4.87
N ASN A 70 -14.87 9.12 -3.62
CA ASN A 70 -15.95 8.59 -2.76
C ASN A 70 -17.27 8.13 -3.45
N LEU A 71 -17.75 8.82 -4.50
CA LEU A 71 -18.93 8.41 -5.26
C LEU A 71 -18.70 7.27 -6.28
N GLY A 72 -17.50 7.17 -6.85
CA GLY A 72 -16.89 6.01 -7.49
C GLY A 72 -16.82 4.83 -6.53
N GLU A 73 -16.13 4.95 -5.40
CA GLU A 73 -16.09 3.94 -4.31
C GLU A 73 -17.46 3.42 -3.97
N TYR A 74 -18.41 4.31 -3.70
CA TYR A 74 -19.77 3.89 -3.38
C TYR A 74 -20.46 3.07 -4.50
N ARG A 75 -20.09 3.27 -5.77
CA ARG A 75 -20.70 2.59 -6.91
C ARG A 75 -20.01 1.27 -7.26
N ASN A 76 -18.72 1.19 -7.05
CA ASN A 76 -17.90 0.01 -7.36
C ASN A 76 -17.79 -0.93 -6.15
N SER A 77 -18.14 -0.46 -4.95
CA SER A 77 -18.07 -1.20 -3.68
C SER A 77 -16.70 -1.17 -2.99
N ALA A 78 -15.75 -0.46 -3.59
CA ALA A 78 -14.49 0.03 -3.05
C ALA A 78 -14.60 0.90 -1.77
N LEU A 79 -13.44 1.19 -1.19
CA LEU A 79 -13.20 1.73 0.15
C LEU A 79 -12.58 3.13 0.09
N PRO A 80 -13.28 4.19 0.53
CA PRO A 80 -12.83 5.61 0.53
C PRO A 80 -11.56 6.02 1.28
N HIS A 81 -10.81 5.05 1.81
CA HIS A 81 -9.57 5.28 2.53
C HIS A 81 -8.59 4.10 2.29
N SER A 82 -8.68 3.47 1.12
CA SER A 82 -7.87 2.33 0.66
C SER A 82 -7.67 2.60 -0.82
N GLU A 83 -6.42 2.67 -1.26
CA GLU A 83 -6.11 2.87 -2.68
C GLU A 83 -6.44 1.59 -3.45
N ASP A 84 -6.02 0.44 -2.90
CA ASP A 84 -6.51 -0.88 -3.26
C ASP A 84 -7.49 -1.44 -2.20
N SER A 85 -8.76 -1.66 -2.58
CA SER A 85 -9.80 -2.16 -1.68
C SER A 85 -9.75 -3.65 -1.37
N ASP A 86 -9.23 -4.47 -2.28
CA ASP A 86 -9.29 -5.93 -2.19
C ASP A 86 -7.92 -6.62 -2.08
N ARG A 87 -6.85 -5.83 -2.22
CA ARG A 87 -5.45 -6.10 -1.86
C ARG A 87 -4.84 -7.11 -2.80
N ASP A 88 -4.92 -6.78 -4.07
CA ASP A 88 -4.49 -7.58 -5.19
C ASP A 88 -3.43 -6.90 -6.04
N GLY A 89 -3.02 -5.68 -5.66
CA GLY A 89 -1.98 -4.88 -6.30
C GLY A 89 -2.54 -3.89 -7.32
N HIS A 90 -3.83 -3.97 -7.68
CA HIS A 90 -4.43 -3.04 -8.63
C HIS A 90 -5.24 -1.95 -7.93
N ASP A 91 -4.83 -0.70 -8.12
CA ASP A 91 -5.52 0.45 -7.52
C ASP A 91 -6.99 0.62 -7.97
N ASP A 92 -7.90 0.89 -7.02
CA ASP A 92 -9.36 1.01 -7.25
C ASP A 92 -9.68 1.98 -8.41
N GLY A 93 -8.85 3.01 -8.52
CA GLY A 93 -8.80 4.00 -9.59
C GLY A 93 -8.78 3.45 -10.98
N ASP A 94 -7.83 2.57 -11.19
CA ASP A 94 -7.35 2.14 -12.49
C ASP A 94 -8.09 0.90 -12.94
N GLU A 95 -8.44 0.01 -12.02
CA GLU A 95 -9.46 -1.02 -12.23
C GLU A 95 -10.77 -0.45 -12.82
N VAL A 96 -11.09 0.80 -12.48
CA VAL A 96 -12.31 1.48 -12.93
C VAL A 96 -12.09 2.33 -14.19
N HIS A 97 -10.88 2.80 -14.46
CA HIS A 97 -10.60 3.82 -15.48
C HIS A 97 -9.61 3.46 -16.60
N ASP A 98 -8.79 2.41 -16.46
CA ASP A 98 -7.76 1.90 -17.38
C ASP A 98 -8.24 1.75 -18.85
N GLY A 99 -9.51 1.42 -19.05
CA GLY A 99 -10.04 1.01 -20.34
C GLY A 99 -9.48 -0.32 -20.87
N LEU A 100 -8.71 -1.05 -20.06
CA LEU A 100 -8.32 -2.43 -20.27
C LEU A 100 -9.42 -3.29 -19.62
N ALA A 101 -9.16 -4.38 -18.91
CA ALA A 101 -10.24 -5.31 -18.61
C ALA A 101 -11.34 -4.75 -17.69
N SER A 102 -11.17 -3.65 -16.96
CA SER A 102 -12.06 -3.21 -15.89
C SER A 102 -12.50 -4.38 -15.00
N THR A 103 -11.58 -4.70 -14.10
CA THR A 103 -11.71 -5.59 -12.96
C THR A 103 -12.66 -4.95 -11.94
N ASP A 104 -13.16 -5.76 -11.02
CA ASP A 104 -14.10 -5.33 -9.99
C ASP A 104 -13.28 -5.01 -8.72
N ALA A 105 -13.14 -3.71 -8.38
CA ALA A 105 -12.49 -3.16 -7.18
C ALA A 105 -12.98 -3.60 -5.79
N ASP A 106 -13.64 -4.75 -5.69
CA ASP A 106 -13.91 -5.42 -4.43
C ASP A 106 -13.75 -6.95 -4.53
N ASP A 107 -13.05 -7.43 -5.56
CA ASP A 107 -12.83 -8.81 -5.97
C ASP A 107 -11.47 -9.03 -6.67
N ALA A 108 -10.41 -9.21 -5.87
CA ALA A 108 -9.01 -9.54 -6.20
C ALA A 108 -8.68 -10.61 -7.28
N ASP A 109 -9.67 -11.26 -7.89
CA ASP A 109 -9.53 -12.22 -9.01
C ASP A 109 -10.91 -12.24 -9.71
N THR A 110 -11.22 -11.17 -10.44
CA THR A 110 -12.52 -10.94 -11.11
C THR A 110 -12.89 -12.09 -12.05
N ASP A 111 -11.86 -12.75 -12.59
CA ASP A 111 -11.90 -13.79 -13.61
C ASP A 111 -12.11 -15.22 -13.01
N ASP A 112 -11.79 -15.42 -11.73
CA ASP A 112 -11.69 -16.69 -11.00
C ASP A 112 -10.68 -17.68 -11.66
N ASP A 113 -9.59 -17.21 -12.28
CA ASP A 113 -8.59 -18.09 -12.91
C ASP A 113 -7.35 -18.39 -12.06
N GLY A 114 -7.17 -17.61 -10.99
CA GLY A 114 -6.22 -17.82 -9.91
C GLY A 114 -4.92 -17.04 -10.03
N ASP A 115 -4.81 -16.16 -11.02
CA ASP A 115 -3.89 -15.03 -11.06
C ASP A 115 -4.68 -13.79 -10.53
N LEU A 116 -4.07 -12.89 -9.74
CA LEU A 116 -4.78 -11.71 -9.19
C LEU A 116 -5.01 -10.66 -10.28
N ASP A 117 -5.95 -9.72 -10.11
CA ASP A 117 -6.25 -8.77 -11.18
C ASP A 117 -5.11 -7.77 -11.43
N GLY A 118 -4.33 -7.43 -10.39
CA GLY A 118 -3.04 -6.72 -10.48
C GLY A 118 -2.00 -7.46 -11.31
N ASP A 119 -1.73 -8.73 -10.97
CA ASP A 119 -0.84 -9.66 -11.69
C ASP A 119 -1.25 -9.97 -13.17
N GLU A 120 -2.39 -9.49 -13.67
CA GLU A 120 -2.87 -9.83 -15.02
C GLU A 120 -2.31 -8.89 -16.11
N ASP A 121 -1.58 -9.39 -17.12
CA ASP A 121 -1.35 -8.63 -18.38
C ASP A 121 -2.62 -8.60 -19.30
N ALA A 122 -3.64 -7.83 -18.91
CA ALA A 122 -4.94 -7.82 -19.61
C ALA A 122 -4.81 -7.36 -21.08
N ASN A 123 -3.86 -6.46 -21.35
CA ASN A 123 -3.67 -5.84 -22.66
C ASN A 123 -2.72 -6.63 -23.59
N HIS A 124 -1.98 -7.59 -23.04
CA HIS A 124 -1.00 -8.47 -23.65
C HIS A 124 0.22 -7.75 -24.24
N ASP A 125 0.74 -6.73 -23.56
CA ASP A 125 1.97 -6.04 -23.96
C ASP A 125 3.21 -6.39 -23.13
N GLY A 126 3.01 -7.16 -22.06
CA GLY A 126 4.04 -7.77 -21.23
C GLY A 126 4.46 -6.95 -20.02
N VAL A 127 3.56 -6.11 -19.53
CA VAL A 127 3.53 -5.41 -18.25
C VAL A 127 2.26 -5.90 -17.55
N ASP A 128 2.31 -6.15 -16.25
CA ASP A 128 1.13 -6.58 -15.49
C ASP A 128 0.25 -5.34 -15.21
N ASN A 129 -1.01 -5.49 -14.75
CA ASN A 129 -1.94 -4.35 -14.78
C ASN A 129 -1.57 -3.28 -13.73
N GLU A 130 -0.99 -3.70 -12.61
CA GLU A 130 -0.47 -2.82 -11.57
C GLU A 130 0.64 -1.90 -12.13
N ASP A 131 1.63 -2.42 -12.85
CA ASP A 131 2.73 -1.62 -13.44
C ASP A 131 2.40 -0.79 -14.72
N GLU A 132 1.11 -0.64 -15.07
CA GLU A 132 0.71 0.11 -16.27
C GLU A 132 0.54 1.62 -16.05
N ASP A 133 0.50 2.08 -14.81
CA ASP A 133 0.28 3.48 -14.44
C ASP A 133 1.34 4.14 -13.56
N ASP A 134 2.41 3.44 -13.13
CA ASP A 134 3.54 3.97 -12.33
C ASP A 134 4.06 5.30 -12.88
N ALA A 135 4.20 5.39 -14.21
CA ALA A 135 4.69 6.59 -14.89
C ALA A 135 3.77 7.82 -14.77
N ASN A 136 2.63 7.69 -14.10
CA ASN A 136 1.54 8.64 -14.06
C ASN A 136 0.86 8.75 -12.68
N GLU A 137 1.19 7.85 -11.75
CA GLU A 137 1.01 7.87 -10.30
C GLU A 137 1.87 8.98 -9.64
N ASN A 138 1.73 9.17 -8.33
CA ASN A 138 2.39 10.27 -7.63
C ASN A 138 2.92 9.80 -6.27
N CYS A 139 4.04 9.06 -6.22
CA CYS A 139 5.02 8.70 -5.14
C CYS A 139 4.56 8.67 -3.65
N VAL A 140 3.26 8.71 -3.38
CA VAL A 140 2.65 8.77 -2.04
C VAL A 140 1.41 7.87 -2.02
N SER A 141 1.23 7.10 -3.10
CA SER A 141 0.12 6.20 -3.35
C SER A 141 0.60 4.75 -3.57
N ASP A 142 1.92 4.51 -3.58
CA ASP A 142 2.54 3.18 -3.74
C ASP A 142 2.82 2.48 -2.39
N ASP A 143 2.49 3.11 -1.26
CA ASP A 143 2.97 2.69 0.07
C ASP A 143 2.26 1.44 0.68
N ASP A 144 1.51 0.66 -0.11
CA ASP A 144 0.76 -0.47 0.42
C ASP A 144 1.69 -1.67 0.67
N ASP A 145 2.52 -1.61 1.70
CA ASP A 145 3.36 -2.72 2.20
C ASP A 145 2.57 -3.55 3.23
N ARG A 146 2.17 -4.76 2.83
CA ARG A 146 1.24 -5.57 3.62
C ARG A 146 1.90 -6.39 4.72
N ASP A 147 3.14 -6.79 4.58
CA ASP A 147 3.83 -7.63 5.56
C ASP A 147 4.94 -6.93 6.32
N GLY A 148 5.32 -5.73 5.89
CA GLY A 148 6.13 -4.78 6.63
C GLY A 148 7.62 -4.92 6.37
N ASP A 149 8.02 -5.32 5.17
CA ASP A 149 9.43 -5.47 4.77
C ASP A 149 9.94 -4.39 3.82
N ASN A 150 9.15 -3.33 3.62
CA ASN A 150 9.45 -2.17 2.81
C ASN A 150 9.53 -2.42 1.29
N VAL A 151 9.09 -3.59 0.80
CA VAL A 151 8.69 -3.72 -0.61
C VAL A 151 7.19 -3.40 -0.69
N ASN A 152 6.78 -2.55 -1.62
CA ASN A 152 5.36 -2.34 -1.86
C ASN A 152 4.72 -3.65 -2.41
N ASN A 153 3.41 -3.84 -2.24
CA ASN A 153 2.79 -5.08 -2.74
C ASN A 153 2.89 -5.23 -4.26
N GLU A 154 3.05 -4.12 -4.98
CA GLU A 154 3.05 -4.02 -6.44
C GLU A 154 4.41 -4.38 -7.06
N ASP A 155 5.52 -4.34 -6.32
CA ASP A 155 6.87 -4.73 -6.78
C ASP A 155 7.26 -6.15 -6.33
N GLU A 156 6.48 -6.76 -5.45
CA GLU A 156 6.75 -8.08 -4.89
C GLU A 156 6.74 -9.19 -5.96
N ASN A 157 5.96 -9.06 -7.02
CA ASN A 157 5.90 -9.99 -8.15
C ASN A 157 7.11 -9.84 -9.08
N GLU A 158 7.64 -8.63 -9.26
CA GLU A 158 8.83 -8.27 -10.03
C GLU A 158 10.07 -8.85 -9.37
N ASN A 159 10.15 -8.68 -8.05
CA ASN A 159 11.20 -9.21 -7.18
C ASN A 159 11.02 -10.74 -6.96
N GLY A 160 9.81 -11.25 -7.20
CA GLY A 160 9.49 -12.68 -7.11
C GLY A 160 9.37 -13.17 -5.67
N THR A 161 9.06 -12.23 -4.78
CA THR A 161 8.82 -12.29 -3.36
C THR A 161 7.29 -12.39 -3.14
N SER A 162 6.76 -12.06 -1.97
CA SER A 162 5.36 -12.28 -1.65
C SER A 162 4.90 -11.23 -0.66
N ALA A 163 3.95 -10.39 -1.11
CA ALA A 163 3.16 -9.38 -0.39
C ALA A 163 2.42 -9.83 0.91
N THR A 164 2.70 -11.00 1.46
CA THR A 164 2.11 -11.50 2.71
C THR A 164 3.10 -12.26 3.60
N ASP A 165 4.33 -12.40 3.15
CA ASP A 165 5.40 -13.14 3.78
C ASP A 165 6.75 -12.43 3.56
N ALA A 166 7.01 -11.42 4.40
CA ALA A 166 8.24 -10.64 4.58
C ALA A 166 9.61 -11.39 4.63
N ASP A 167 9.67 -12.69 4.34
CA ASP A 167 10.86 -13.54 4.18
C ASP A 167 10.39 -14.74 3.32
N SER A 168 10.09 -14.48 2.05
CA SER A 168 9.41 -15.39 1.12
C SER A 168 10.14 -16.72 0.95
N ASP A 169 11.46 -16.70 1.10
CA ASP A 169 12.33 -17.85 0.90
C ASP A 169 12.75 -18.57 2.20
N ASP A 170 12.34 -18.04 3.37
CA ASP A 170 12.64 -18.49 4.73
C ASP A 170 14.17 -18.56 5.03
N ASP A 171 15.01 -17.73 4.41
CA ASP A 171 16.45 -17.71 4.66
C ASP A 171 16.87 -16.88 5.88
N GLY A 172 15.96 -16.02 6.37
CA GLY A 172 16.13 -15.17 7.54
C GLY A 172 16.63 -13.76 7.25
N SER A 173 16.50 -13.33 6.00
CA SER A 173 16.57 -11.94 5.53
C SER A 173 15.13 -11.53 5.16
N GLU A 174 14.75 -10.25 5.34
CA GLU A 174 13.43 -9.79 4.89
C GLU A 174 13.50 -9.48 3.38
N ASP A 175 12.41 -9.63 2.63
CA ASP A 175 12.48 -9.60 1.15
C ASP A 175 13.00 -8.25 0.64
N GLY A 176 12.55 -7.13 1.21
CA GLY A 176 13.10 -5.80 0.86
C GLY A 176 14.59 -5.63 1.11
N ASN A 177 15.21 -6.45 1.96
CA ASN A 177 16.66 -6.42 2.19
C ASN A 177 17.43 -7.38 1.26
N GLU A 178 16.75 -8.08 0.35
CA GLU A 178 17.39 -8.94 -0.65
C GLU A 178 17.89 -8.12 -1.85
N ASP A 179 18.66 -8.76 -2.72
CA ASP A 179 19.19 -8.18 -3.97
C ASP A 179 18.91 -9.24 -5.06
N SER A 180 17.62 -9.35 -5.39
CA SER A 180 17.06 -10.40 -6.24
C SER A 180 17.65 -10.36 -7.65
N ASP A 181 17.94 -9.14 -8.11
CA ASP A 181 18.49 -8.77 -9.40
C ASP A 181 20.03 -9.01 -9.50
N ASN A 182 20.76 -8.81 -8.40
CA ASN A 182 22.22 -8.80 -8.28
C ASN A 182 22.91 -7.61 -8.95
N ASP A 183 22.34 -6.42 -8.89
CA ASP A 183 22.98 -5.18 -9.36
C ASP A 183 23.70 -4.39 -8.26
N GLY A 184 23.33 -4.63 -7.00
CA GLY A 184 24.01 -4.13 -5.82
C GLY A 184 23.19 -3.20 -4.93
N GLU A 185 21.95 -2.90 -5.29
CA GLU A 185 20.96 -2.23 -4.43
C GLU A 185 20.02 -3.28 -3.80
N ALA A 186 19.29 -2.92 -2.74
CA ALA A 186 18.33 -3.82 -2.11
C ALA A 186 16.97 -3.75 -2.83
N ASP A 187 16.14 -4.78 -2.71
CA ASP A 187 14.82 -4.85 -3.36
C ASP A 187 13.89 -3.70 -2.86
N GLU A 188 14.09 -3.20 -1.63
CA GLU A 188 13.42 -1.99 -1.09
C GLU A 188 13.91 -0.67 -1.73
N ASP A 189 15.04 -0.70 -2.44
CA ASP A 189 15.67 0.46 -3.12
C ASP A 189 15.55 0.38 -4.67
N GLU A 190 14.78 -0.59 -5.21
CA GLU A 190 14.72 -0.91 -6.65
C GLU A 190 13.55 -0.20 -7.39
N ASP A 191 12.82 0.69 -6.72
CA ASP A 191 11.79 1.57 -7.32
C ASP A 191 12.36 2.59 -8.35
N ASP A 192 13.69 2.58 -8.49
CA ASP A 192 14.58 3.33 -9.38
C ASP A 192 14.41 3.01 -10.90
N SER A 193 13.20 2.60 -11.29
CA SER A 193 12.71 2.48 -12.65
C SER A 193 13.21 3.65 -13.49
N LEU A 194 13.95 3.34 -14.57
CA LEU A 194 14.60 4.29 -15.51
C LEU A 194 13.64 5.33 -16.16
N ASN A 195 12.36 5.31 -15.83
CA ASN A 195 11.35 6.21 -16.32
C ASN A 195 10.33 6.67 -15.26
N ASP A 196 10.56 6.41 -13.98
CA ASP A 196 9.77 7.01 -12.91
C ASP A 196 10.18 8.49 -12.67
N ASP A 197 9.23 9.32 -12.27
CA ASP A 197 9.36 10.76 -11.97
C ASP A 197 9.54 10.98 -10.44
N CYS A 198 9.75 9.90 -9.67
CA CYS A 198 9.99 9.86 -8.21
C CYS A 198 11.47 9.90 -7.79
N ASP A 199 12.40 9.90 -8.78
CA ASP A 199 13.86 10.19 -8.67
C ASP A 199 14.24 11.59 -8.12
N GLY A 200 13.26 12.31 -7.60
CA GLY A 200 13.33 13.71 -7.27
C GLY A 200 13.54 13.97 -5.79
N ASP A 201 14.78 14.17 -5.40
CA ASP A 201 15.18 14.84 -4.15
C ASP A 201 14.60 16.28 -4.09
N VAL A 202 13.42 16.45 -3.49
CA VAL A 202 12.70 17.74 -3.48
C VAL A 202 13.36 18.76 -2.56
N ASP A 203 14.04 18.30 -1.52
CA ASP A 203 14.64 19.16 -0.52
C ASP A 203 16.18 19.34 -0.61
N ASP A 204 16.80 18.68 -1.60
CA ASP A 204 18.21 18.73 -2.01
C ASP A 204 19.15 18.17 -0.91
N ASP A 205 18.71 17.12 -0.20
CA ASP A 205 19.43 16.50 0.92
C ASP A 205 20.35 15.35 0.51
N GLY A 206 20.04 14.63 -0.56
CA GLY A 206 20.87 13.58 -1.12
C GLY A 206 20.14 12.27 -1.38
N GLU A 207 18.98 12.06 -0.77
CA GLU A 207 18.15 10.87 -0.89
C GLU A 207 16.97 11.10 -1.83
N ALA A 208 16.38 10.04 -2.39
CA ALA A 208 15.14 10.18 -3.13
C ALA A 208 13.98 10.43 -2.15
N ASP A 209 12.92 11.11 -2.62
CA ASP A 209 11.75 11.42 -1.78
C ASP A 209 11.02 10.14 -1.28
N GLU A 210 11.27 8.99 -1.92
CA GLU A 210 10.74 7.65 -1.59
C GLU A 210 11.50 6.95 -0.45
N ASP A 211 12.82 7.15 -0.36
CA ASP A 211 13.68 6.68 0.73
C ASP A 211 13.45 7.43 2.06
N ASP A 212 12.66 8.52 1.99
CA ASP A 212 12.48 9.54 3.02
C ASP A 212 11.60 9.02 4.19
N GLY A 213 12.17 8.15 5.04
CA GLY A 213 11.45 7.54 6.16
C GLY A 213 11.91 6.14 6.55
N ASP A 214 12.84 5.56 5.81
CA ASP A 214 13.30 4.19 5.96
C ASP A 214 14.08 3.93 7.23
N VAL A 215 13.88 2.74 7.81
CA VAL A 215 14.38 2.43 9.15
C VAL A 215 15.02 1.05 9.18
N LEU A 216 16.31 0.98 8.90
CA LEU A 216 17.11 -0.23 9.12
C LEU A 216 17.00 -0.77 10.55
N GLY A 217 16.86 0.12 11.54
CA GLY A 217 16.53 -0.32 12.89
C GLY A 217 16.73 0.70 14.01
N THR A 218 17.18 0.22 15.18
CA THR A 218 17.32 1.07 16.37
C THR A 218 18.64 0.83 17.09
N ILE A 219 19.33 1.92 17.46
CA ILE A 219 20.53 1.85 18.28
C ILE A 219 20.19 1.23 19.65
N VAL A 220 20.79 0.09 19.94
CA VAL A 220 20.71 -0.56 21.26
C VAL A 220 21.73 0.04 22.21
N SER A 221 22.97 0.22 21.76
CA SER A 221 24.03 0.79 22.58
C SER A 221 25.24 1.23 21.79
N TYR A 222 25.89 2.30 22.27
CA TYR A 222 27.25 2.68 21.87
C TYR A 222 28.16 2.72 23.11
N ASP A 223 29.33 2.06 23.05
CA ASP A 223 30.36 2.11 24.10
C ASP A 223 31.63 2.82 23.61
N ASP A 224 31.77 4.10 24.01
CA ASP A 224 32.92 4.97 23.75
C ASP A 224 34.29 4.38 24.18
N ALA A 225 34.32 3.46 25.16
CA ALA A 225 35.57 2.84 25.60
C ALA A 225 36.06 1.74 24.66
N THR A 226 35.14 1.11 23.91
CA THR A 226 35.45 0.06 22.93
C THR A 226 35.18 0.47 21.50
N SER A 227 34.58 1.64 21.27
CA SER A 227 34.13 2.12 19.97
C SER A 227 33.15 1.16 19.28
N ILE A 228 32.35 0.44 20.06
CA ILE A 228 31.41 -0.54 19.50
C ILE A 228 30.01 0.05 19.53
N LEU A 229 29.39 0.09 18.36
CA LEU A 229 27.97 0.36 18.14
C LEU A 229 27.21 -0.96 17.99
N THR A 230 26.02 -1.02 18.55
CA THR A 230 25.10 -2.15 18.43
C THR A 230 23.74 -1.63 18.04
N ILE A 231 23.21 -2.16 16.96
CA ILE A 231 21.91 -1.84 16.37
C ILE A 231 21.07 -3.12 16.43
N GLU A 232 19.81 -2.99 16.80
CA GLU A 232 18.82 -4.04 16.53
C GLU A 232 18.19 -3.66 15.21
N SER A 233 18.59 -4.34 14.14
CA SER A 233 17.98 -4.21 12.82
C SER A 233 16.62 -4.91 12.82
N LEU A 234 15.70 -4.41 12.00
CA LEU A 234 14.39 -5.01 11.80
C LEU A 234 14.52 -6.37 11.09
N ALA A 235 15.28 -6.43 10.00
CA ALA A 235 15.52 -7.63 9.21
C ALA A 235 16.51 -8.64 9.84
N VAL A 236 17.80 -8.31 9.91
CA VAL A 236 18.87 -9.28 10.17
C VAL A 236 19.21 -9.45 11.66
N GLY A 237 18.47 -8.78 12.54
CA GLY A 237 18.62 -8.83 14.00
C GLY A 237 19.77 -7.97 14.53
N THR A 238 20.55 -8.48 15.50
CA THR A 238 21.56 -7.64 16.16
C THR A 238 22.83 -7.45 15.31
N LEU A 239 23.01 -6.23 14.78
CA LEU A 239 24.21 -5.79 14.08
C LEU A 239 25.23 -5.15 15.05
N THR A 240 26.52 -5.26 14.73
CA THR A 240 27.58 -4.71 15.59
C THR A 240 28.75 -4.19 14.77
N PHE A 241 29.05 -2.90 14.96
CA PHE A 241 30.03 -2.18 14.17
C PHE A 241 31.12 -1.53 15.04
N GLU A 242 32.33 -1.37 14.50
CA GLU A 242 33.40 -0.57 15.10
C GLU A 242 33.36 0.85 14.50
N VAL A 243 33.04 1.84 15.32
CA VAL A 243 32.99 3.26 14.92
C VAL A 243 34.40 3.86 15.01
N THR A 244 34.91 4.37 13.90
CA THR A 244 36.28 4.90 13.82
C THR A 244 36.31 6.43 13.80
N GLU A 245 37.49 7.01 13.57
CA GLU A 245 37.61 8.46 13.35
C GLU A 245 37.27 8.88 11.91
N ASP A 246 37.18 7.88 11.01
CA ASP A 246 36.85 8.04 9.61
C ASP A 246 35.36 7.72 9.35
N THR A 247 34.62 7.23 10.36
CA THR A 247 33.17 6.97 10.23
C THR A 247 32.41 8.29 10.20
N GLU A 248 31.67 8.52 9.12
CA GLU A 248 30.74 9.63 8.94
C GLU A 248 29.43 9.29 9.68
N ILE A 249 28.84 10.30 10.34
CA ILE A 249 27.62 10.12 11.14
C ILE A 249 26.70 11.23 10.65
N GLU A 250 25.68 10.85 9.92
CA GLU A 250 24.72 11.78 9.34
C GLU A 250 23.48 11.84 10.21
N ILE A 251 22.83 12.99 10.23
CA ILE A 251 21.56 13.15 10.93
C ILE A 251 20.58 13.57 9.87
N GLU A 252 19.60 12.71 9.68
CA GLU A 252 18.48 12.94 8.80
C GLU A 252 17.92 14.36 8.97
N ASP A 253 17.63 15.01 7.84
CA ASP A 253 16.95 16.31 7.80
C ASP A 253 17.80 17.46 8.43
N ALA A 254 19.10 17.23 8.69
CA ALA A 254 19.96 18.16 9.43
C ALA A 254 21.11 18.74 8.59
N ASP A 255 21.16 20.08 8.53
CA ASP A 255 22.26 20.86 7.93
C ASP A 255 23.69 20.61 8.53
N GLU A 256 23.82 19.81 9.60
CA GLU A 256 25.09 19.61 10.32
C GLU A 256 25.27 18.13 10.70
N ASP A 257 26.39 17.54 10.25
CA ASP A 257 26.78 16.17 10.54
C ASP A 257 26.74 15.87 12.05
N GLY A 258 26.31 14.65 12.36
CA GLY A 258 26.27 14.11 13.70
C GLY A 258 27.64 13.82 14.30
N THR A 259 27.61 13.39 15.55
CA THR A 259 28.80 12.94 16.27
C THR A 259 28.51 11.66 17.04
N THR A 260 29.55 11.03 17.59
CA THR A 260 29.36 9.88 18.48
C THR A 260 28.55 10.20 19.75
N ALA A 261 28.24 11.48 20.02
CA ALA A 261 27.31 11.87 21.07
C ALA A 261 25.83 11.60 20.72
N ASP A 262 25.54 11.48 19.43
CA ASP A 262 24.20 11.33 18.85
C ASP A 262 23.84 9.84 18.65
N LEU A 263 24.83 8.95 18.74
CA LEU A 263 24.67 7.49 18.84
C LEU A 263 24.06 7.05 20.19
N VAL A 264 22.84 7.48 20.45
CA VAL A 264 22.11 7.28 21.70
C VAL A 264 21.21 6.06 21.59
N THR A 265 21.07 5.28 22.67
CA THR A 265 20.11 4.18 22.71
C THR A 265 18.69 4.66 22.41
N GLY A 266 18.04 4.02 21.45
CA GLY A 266 16.67 4.31 21.02
C GLY A 266 16.57 5.28 19.86
N THR A 267 17.69 5.77 19.33
CA THR A 267 17.73 6.50 18.06
C THR A 267 17.44 5.52 16.93
N MET A 268 16.57 5.91 16.01
CA MET A 268 16.29 5.15 14.79
C MET A 268 17.47 5.36 13.83
N VAL A 269 17.82 4.30 13.09
CA VAL A 269 18.88 4.28 12.10
C VAL A 269 18.19 4.13 10.76
N ALA A 270 18.50 5.03 9.82
CA ALA A 270 18.02 4.94 8.45
C ALA A 270 18.86 3.91 7.73
N GLU A 271 20.16 4.17 7.60
CA GLU A 271 21.05 3.39 6.73
C GLU A 271 22.45 3.20 7.37
N VAL A 272 23.22 2.20 6.89
CA VAL A 272 24.59 1.90 7.37
C VAL A 272 25.53 1.41 6.27
N GLU A 273 26.35 2.30 5.72
CA GLU A 273 27.39 1.88 4.77
C GLU A 273 28.62 1.24 5.46
N VAL A 274 29.09 0.11 4.91
CA VAL A 274 30.24 -0.64 5.41
C VAL A 274 31.29 -0.85 4.33
N ASP A 275 32.56 -0.53 4.62
CA ASP A 275 33.68 -0.75 3.69
C ASP A 275 33.80 -2.24 3.35
N ASP A 276 33.59 -2.57 2.07
CA ASP A 276 33.66 -3.93 1.51
C ASP A 276 35.01 -4.66 1.76
N GLU A 277 36.10 -3.91 1.87
CA GLU A 277 37.46 -4.47 1.96
C GLU A 277 37.88 -4.76 3.41
N THR A 278 37.33 -4.02 4.37
CA THR A 278 37.76 -3.96 5.77
C THR A 278 36.66 -4.34 6.75
N GLY A 279 35.40 -4.23 6.34
CA GLY A 279 34.21 -4.47 7.15
C GLY A 279 34.04 -3.45 8.27
N THR A 280 34.59 -2.24 8.11
CA THR A 280 34.43 -1.14 9.06
C THR A 280 33.31 -0.23 8.62
N LEU A 281 32.56 0.32 9.58
CA LEU A 281 31.49 1.27 9.32
C LEU A 281 32.09 2.54 8.71
N GLU A 282 31.72 2.81 7.45
CA GLU A 282 32.10 4.04 6.75
C GLU A 282 31.11 5.13 7.10
N GLU A 283 29.82 4.82 7.08
CA GLU A 283 28.75 5.78 7.31
C GLU A 283 27.67 5.21 8.21
N ILE A 284 26.93 6.10 8.86
CA ILE A 284 25.68 5.75 9.52
C ILE A 284 24.79 6.98 9.52
N GLU A 285 23.57 6.79 9.05
CA GLU A 285 22.53 7.79 9.09
C GLU A 285 21.54 7.52 10.23
N ILE A 286 21.16 8.59 10.94
CA ILE A 286 20.26 8.49 12.09
C ILE A 286 19.20 9.59 12.13
N TYR A 287 17.98 9.21 12.49
CA TYR A 287 16.91 10.17 12.76
C TYR A 287 17.13 10.97 14.03
N ALA A 288 16.84 12.27 13.98
CA ALA A 288 16.92 13.16 15.14
C ALA A 288 15.92 12.77 16.27
N LEU A 289 16.42 12.71 17.52
CA LEU A 289 15.63 12.42 18.75
C LEU A 289 14.90 13.61 19.40
#